data_AF-A0A9D6NP02-F1
#
_entry.id   AF-A0A9D6NP02-F1
#
_cell.length_a   1.000
_cell.length_b   1.000
_cell.length_c   1.000
_cell.angle_alpha   90.00
_cell.angle_beta   90.00
_cell.angle_gamma   90.00
#
_symmetry.space_group_name_H-M   'P 1'
#
loop_
_entity.id
_entity.type
_entity.pdbx_description
1 polymer ?
#
loop_
_entity_poly.entity_id
_entity_poly.type
_entity_poly.pdbx_seq_one_letter_code
_entity_poly.pdbx_strand_id
1 'polypeptide(L)'
;MTPVGSTLIELDEQGVAWIAGTKTKVIEVALDKVAYGWSPEEIHFQHNYLSLAQIHAALAYYYEHQAEFDAEMRRQAERARQWAEQNKDSPGRRRLRERDLLP
;
A
#
# COMPACT_ATOMS: atom_id res chain seq x y z
N MET A 1 28.27 -11.61 20.74
CA MET A 1 27.65 -11.22 19.46
C MET A 1 26.71 -10.05 19.77
N THR A 2 26.90 -8.89 19.15
CA THR A 2 26.07 -7.70 19.41
C THR A 2 25.09 -7.56 18.26
N PRO A 3 23.76 -7.59 18.48
CA PRO A 3 22.81 -7.34 17.41
C PRO A 3 22.94 -5.88 16.95
N VAL A 4 23.17 -5.69 15.66
CA VAL A 4 23.09 -4.38 15.01
C VAL A 4 21.66 -4.26 14.50
N GLY A 5 20.80 -3.56 15.24
CA GLY A 5 19.40 -3.36 14.88
C GLY A 5 19.19 -2.01 14.23
N SER A 6 19.03 -1.98 12.90
CA SER A 6 18.41 -0.83 12.23
C SER A 6 16.91 -1.13 12.11
N THR A 7 16.08 -0.40 12.84
CA THR A 7 14.62 -0.52 12.73
C THR A 7 14.18 0.12 11.42
N LEU A 8 13.77 -0.72 10.45
CA LEU A 8 13.29 -0.26 9.14
C LEU A 8 11.76 -0.15 9.07
N ILE A 9 11.05 -0.61 10.11
CA ILE A 9 9.59 -0.62 10.21
C ILE A 9 9.18 0.05 11.52
N GLU A 10 8.31 1.05 11.42
CA GLU A 10 7.75 1.81 12.54
C GLU A 10 6.25 1.57 12.61
N LEU A 11 5.71 1.44 13.82
CA LEU A 11 4.26 1.36 14.04
C LEU A 11 3.77 2.70 14.58
N ASP A 12 2.67 3.20 14.02
CA ASP A 12 1.98 4.35 14.61
C ASP A 12 1.08 3.96 15.80
N GLU A 13 0.44 4.95 16.41
CA GLU A 13 -0.45 4.77 17.56
C GLU A 13 -1.67 3.88 17.24
N GLN A 14 -2.00 3.72 15.95
CA GLN A 14 -3.10 2.90 15.45
C GLN A 14 -2.64 1.50 15.03
N GLY A 15 -1.34 1.19 15.18
CA GLY A 15 -0.75 -0.09 14.81
C GLY A 15 -0.51 -0.26 13.31
N VAL A 16 -0.55 0.83 12.53
CA VAL A 16 -0.23 0.77 11.10
C VAL A 16 1.28 0.72 10.94
N ALA A 17 1.77 -0.22 10.13
CA ALA A 17 3.19 -0.37 9.83
C ALA A 17 3.62 0.56 8.70
N TRP A 18 4.66 1.34 8.97
CA TRP A 18 5.29 2.32 8.09
C TRP A 18 6.75 1.96 7.87
N ILE A 19 7.27 2.29 6.69
CA ILE A 19 8.69 2.16 6.40
C ILE A 19 9.42 3.37 7.01
N ALA A 20 10.36 3.09 7.91
CA ALA A 20 11.07 4.12 8.68
C ALA A 20 11.73 5.17 7.76
N GLY A 21 11.57 6.44 8.13
CA GLY A 21 12.09 7.58 7.36
C GLY A 21 11.32 7.88 6.06
N THR A 22 10.13 7.30 5.86
CA THR A 22 9.30 7.52 4.67
C THR A 22 7.84 7.78 5.04
N LYS A 23 6.99 8.05 4.04
CA LYS A 23 5.53 8.11 4.19
C LYS A 23 4.83 6.90 3.57
N THR A 24 5.58 5.82 3.34
CA THR A 24 5.08 4.63 2.68
C THR A 24 4.71 3.59 3.73
N LYS A 25 3.49 3.07 3.62
CA LYS A 25 3.02 2.00 4.50
C LYS A 25 3.54 0.66 4.00
N VAL A 26 3.74 -0.29 4.92
CA VAL A 26 4.11 -1.66 4.55
C VAL A 26 3.06 -2.31 3.65
N ILE A 27 1.78 -2.00 3.84
CA ILE A 27 0.69 -2.54 3.02
C ILE A 27 0.80 -2.15 1.54
N GLU A 28 1.41 -0.99 1.24
CA GLU A 28 1.60 -0.52 -0.13
C GLU A 28 2.65 -1.38 -0.85
N VAL A 29 3.80 -1.64 -0.20
CA VAL A 29 4.82 -2.55 -0.73
C VAL A 29 4.30 -4.00 -0.82
N ALA A 30 3.50 -4.43 0.15
CA ALA A 30 2.88 -5.75 0.11
C ALA A 30 1.90 -5.87 -1.06
N LEU A 31 1.10 -4.83 -1.34
CA LEU A 31 0.22 -4.77 -2.50
C LEU A 31 0.99 -4.89 -3.81
N ASP A 32 2.11 -4.18 -3.97
CA ASP A 32 2.94 -4.29 -5.18
C ASP A 32 3.39 -5.74 -5.41
N LYS A 33 3.74 -6.43 -4.32
CA LYS A 33 4.12 -7.84 -4.36
C LYS A 33 2.95 -8.74 -4.73
N VAL A 34 1.78 -8.61 -4.09
CA VAL A 34 0.68 -9.57 -4.25
C VAL A 34 -0.19 -9.30 -5.48
N ALA A 35 -0.40 -8.04 -5.83
CA ALA A 35 -1.29 -7.65 -6.92
C ALA A 35 -0.59 -7.70 -8.28
N TYR A 36 0.68 -7.26 -8.34
CA TYR A 36 1.44 -7.20 -9.58
C TYR A 36 2.53 -8.27 -9.69
N GLY A 37 2.84 -8.99 -8.61
CA GLY A 37 3.86 -10.03 -8.60
C GLY A 37 5.30 -9.51 -8.63
N TRP A 38 5.50 -8.21 -8.38
CA TRP A 38 6.80 -7.56 -8.51
C TRP A 38 7.87 -8.18 -7.60
N SER A 39 9.11 -8.24 -8.09
CA SER A 39 10.26 -8.57 -7.25
C SER A 39 10.67 -7.35 -6.42
N PRO A 40 11.47 -7.51 -5.35
CA PRO A 40 12.02 -6.38 -4.61
C PRO A 40 12.76 -5.36 -5.49
N GLU A 41 13.46 -5.84 -6.51
CA GLU A 41 14.16 -5.00 -7.50
C GLU A 41 13.19 -4.22 -8.39
N GLU A 42 12.09 -4.85 -8.81
CA GLU A 42 11.05 -4.17 -9.58
C GLU A 42 10.31 -3.13 -8.72
N ILE A 43 10.01 -3.45 -7.46
CA ILE A 43 9.44 -2.47 -6.49
C ILE A 43 10.41 -1.30 -6.31
N HIS A 44 11.71 -1.56 -6.18
CA HIS A 44 12.72 -0.51 -6.08
C HIS A 44 12.79 0.35 -7.35
N PHE A 45 12.71 -0.27 -8.52
CA PHE A 45 12.72 0.43 -9.79
C PHE A 45 11.53 1.42 -9.88
N GLN A 46 10.36 1.01 -9.43
CA GLN A 46 9.14 1.82 -9.43
C GLN A 46 9.09 2.84 -8.28
N HIS A 47 9.74 2.53 -7.15
CA HIS A 47 9.82 3.35 -5.95
C HIS A 47 11.27 3.59 -5.55
N ASN A 48 12.01 4.33 -6.40
CA ASN A 48 13.46 4.54 -6.26
C ASN A 48 13.91 5.20 -4.94
N TYR A 49 12.98 5.80 -4.20
CA TYR A 49 13.21 6.42 -2.89
C TYR A 49 13.20 5.40 -1.74
N LEU A 50 12.71 4.17 -1.98
CA LEU A 50 12.80 3.06 -1.04
C LEU A 50 14.08 2.27 -1.32
N SER A 51 14.94 2.09 -0.33
CA SER A 51 16.08 1.18 -0.49
C SER A 51 15.63 -0.29 -0.57
N LEU A 52 16.42 -1.15 -1.21
CA LEU A 52 16.18 -2.60 -1.20
C LEU A 52 16.07 -3.15 0.23
N ALA A 53 16.87 -2.65 1.17
CA ALA A 53 16.80 -3.06 2.58
C ALA A 53 15.42 -2.75 3.19
N GLN A 54 14.88 -1.56 2.96
CA GLN A 54 13.53 -1.19 3.41
C GLN A 54 12.44 -2.04 2.77
N ILE A 55 12.56 -2.31 1.46
CA ILE A 55 11.60 -3.17 0.74
C ILE A 55 11.62 -4.59 1.30
N HIS A 56 12.81 -5.18 1.50
CA HIS A 56 12.92 -6.49 2.11
C HIS A 56 12.39 -6.53 3.53
N ALA A 57 12.65 -5.50 4.34
CA ALA A 57 12.09 -5.40 5.69
C ALA A 57 10.56 -5.31 5.69
N ALA A 58 9.98 -4.52 4.77
CA ALA A 58 8.54 -4.42 4.62
C ALA A 58 7.92 -5.76 4.19
N LEU A 59 8.54 -6.47 3.24
CA LEU A 59 8.08 -7.79 2.81
C LEU A 59 8.21 -8.83 3.93
N ALA A 60 9.30 -8.81 4.70
CA ALA A 60 9.47 -9.68 5.86
C ALA A 60 8.35 -9.45 6.90
N TYR A 61 8.11 -8.19 7.26
CA TYR A 61 7.04 -7.82 8.19
C TYR A 61 5.65 -8.22 7.66
N TYR A 62 5.41 -8.02 6.36
CA TYR A 62 4.19 -8.49 5.72
C TYR A 62 4.00 -10.00 5.86
N TYR A 63 5.03 -10.82 5.59
CA TYR A 63 4.90 -12.28 5.69
C TYR A 63 4.70 -12.76 7.13
N GLU A 64 5.28 -12.07 8.12
CA GLU A 64 5.03 -12.36 9.54
C GLU A 64 3.57 -12.06 9.94
N HIS A 65 2.91 -11.10 9.27
CA HIS A 65 1.56 -10.62 9.56
C HIS A 65 0.57 -10.86 8.40
N GLN A 66 0.84 -11.83 7.53
CA GLN A 66 0.21 -11.93 6.21
C GLN A 66 -1.33 -11.96 6.26
N ALA A 67 -1.89 -12.73 7.19
CA ALA A 67 -3.34 -12.85 7.34
C ALA A 67 -4.02 -11.50 7.66
N GLU A 68 -3.38 -10.66 8.47
CA GLU A 68 -3.91 -9.35 8.86
C GLU A 68 -3.86 -8.37 7.69
N PHE A 69 -2.74 -8.34 6.98
CA PHE A 69 -2.57 -7.52 5.77
C PHE A 69 -3.54 -7.93 4.67
N ASP A 70 -3.66 -9.22 4.36
CA ASP A 70 -4.58 -9.74 3.34
C ASP A 70 -6.04 -9.37 3.69
N ALA A 71 -6.40 -9.45 4.97
CA ALA A 71 -7.72 -9.04 5.41
C ALA A 71 -7.93 -7.53 5.26
N GLU A 72 -6.93 -6.71 5.59
CA GLU A 72 -7.01 -5.25 5.40
C GLU A 72 -7.08 -4.85 3.93
N MET A 73 -6.30 -5.49 3.05
CA MET A 73 -6.36 -5.27 1.60
C MET A 73 -7.77 -5.57 1.06
N ARG A 74 -8.39 -6.69 1.48
CA ARG A 74 -9.78 -7.02 1.12
C ARG A 74 -10.75 -5.94 1.60
N ARG A 75 -10.65 -5.52 2.87
CA ARG A 75 -11.51 -4.45 3.42
C ARG A 75 -11.35 -3.14 2.67
N GLN A 76 -10.12 -2.74 2.31
CA GLN A 76 -9.86 -1.55 1.52
C GLN A 76 -10.50 -1.62 0.14
N ALA A 77 -10.36 -2.76 -0.54
CA ALA A 77 -10.99 -2.99 -1.84
C ALA A 77 -12.53 -2.92 -1.75
N GLU A 78 -13.13 -3.52 -0.72
CA GLU A 78 -14.58 -3.46 -0.49
C GLU A 78 -15.06 -2.03 -0.21
N ARG A 79 -14.37 -1.29 0.67
CA ARG A 79 -14.67 0.12 0.94
C ARG A 79 -14.58 0.97 -0.33
N ALA A 80 -13.55 0.77 -1.14
CA ALA A 80 -13.38 1.49 -2.40
C ALA A 80 -14.53 1.19 -3.38
N ARG A 81 -14.97 -0.07 -3.49
CA ARG A 81 -16.13 -0.47 -4.32
C ARG A 81 -17.42 0.17 -3.82
N GLN A 82 -17.70 0.12 -2.52
CA GLN A 82 -18.89 0.73 -1.93
C GLN A 82 -18.91 2.24 -2.15
N TRP A 83 -17.78 2.91 -1.93
CA TRP A 83 -17.66 4.35 -2.17
C TRP A 83 -17.90 4.70 -3.64
N ALA A 84 -17.32 3.94 -4.57
CA ALA A 84 -17.54 4.14 -6.00
C ALA A 84 -19.02 3.98 -6.39
N GLU A 85 -19.71 2.99 -5.83
CA GLU A 85 -21.14 2.73 -6.05
C GLU A 85 -22.00 3.91 -5.56
N GLN A 86 -21.76 4.37 -4.33
CA GLN A 86 -22.51 5.48 -3.72
C GLN A 86 -22.28 6.82 -4.44
N ASN A 87 -21.15 6.98 -5.13
CA ASN A 87 -20.75 8.23 -5.74
C ASN A 87 -20.81 8.23 -7.28
N LYS A 88 -21.55 7.28 -7.89
CA LYS A 88 -21.71 7.17 -9.36
C LYS A 88 -22.21 8.46 -10.02
N ASP A 89 -23.06 9.21 -9.32
CA ASP A 89 -23.68 10.46 -9.78
C ASP A 89 -23.19 11.71 -9.02
N SER A 90 -21.95 11.68 -8.54
CA SER A 90 -21.36 12.85 -7.89
C SER A 90 -21.39 14.09 -8.80
N PRO A 91 -21.51 15.31 -8.23
CA PRO A 91 -21.52 16.54 -9.02
C PRO A 91 -20.33 16.69 -9.97
N GLY A 92 -19.15 16.15 -9.59
CA GLY A 92 -17.97 16.11 -10.47
C GLY A 92 -18.17 15.20 -11.68
N ARG A 93 -18.71 13.99 -11.49
CA ARG A 93 -18.98 13.05 -12.59
C ARG A 93 -20.06 13.57 -13.54
N ARG A 94 -21.08 14.26 -13.02
CA ARG A 94 -22.09 14.94 -13.86
C ARG A 94 -21.47 15.98 -14.78
N ARG A 95 -20.64 16.89 -14.24
CA ARG A 95 -19.92 17.90 -15.05
C ARG A 95 -18.99 17.30 -16.09
N LEU A 96 -18.41 16.13 -15.81
CA LEU A 96 -17.53 15.44 -16.76
C LEU A 96 -18.34 14.80 -17.89
N ARG A 97 -19.51 14.22 -17.61
CA ARG A 97 -20.43 13.70 -18.65
C ARG A 97 -21.00 14.82 -19.53
N GLU A 98 -21.39 15.95 -18.93
CA GLU A 98 -21.83 17.15 -19.67
C GLU A 98 -20.77 17.69 -20.63
N ARG A 99 -19.49 17.39 -20.38
CA ARG A 99 -18.34 17.79 -21.20
C ARG A 99 -17.82 16.67 -22.10
N ASP A 100 -18.52 15.54 -22.18
CA ASP A 100 -18.14 14.36 -22.97
C ASP A 100 -16.75 13.77 -22.58
N LEU A 101 -16.33 14.01 -21.33
CA LEU A 101 -15.06 13.53 -20.75
C LEU A 101 -15.23 12.23 -19.95
N LEU A 102 -16.48 11.80 -19.76
CA LEU A 102 -16.84 10.50 -19.22
C LEU A 102 -18.02 9.96 -20.04
N PRO A 103 -18.05 8.65 -20.33
CA PRO A 103 -19.21 8.00 -20.94
C PRO A 103 -20.44 8.04 -20.03
#